data_AF-A0A350Z0C1-F1
#
_entry.id   AF-A0A350Z0C1-F1
#
_cell.length_a   1.000
_cell.length_b   1.000
_cell.length_c   1.000
_cell.angle_alpha   90.00
_cell.angle_beta   90.00
_cell.angle_gamma   90.00
#
_symmetry.space_group_name_H-M   'P 1'
#
loop_
_entity.id
_entity.type
_entity.pdbx_description
1 polymer ?
#
loop_
_entity_poly.entity_id
_entity_poly.type
_entity_poly.pdbx_seq_one_letter_code
_entity_poly.pdbx_strand_id
1 'polypeptide(L)'
;MAQGKRKGNESAGWIHLQFRCLCRPEPNAFIGNYLRMEILHRWREYGKIIHEVKDYFYNIAKTTGTLWEHARIVDSLNHGFTSYAGVAILKAMFGIQKIDLDNRTVTLDNADVGLNEASCCIDTPFGPIDIAFTRENGKLQVSRQISGEFKVKKFSA
;
A
#
# COMPACT_ATOMS: atom_id res chain seq x y z
N MET A 1 6.88 -15.13 68.62
CA MET A 1 7.72 -16.03 67.81
C MET A 1 6.80 -16.59 66.72
N ALA A 2 7.00 -16.46 65.42
CA ALA A 2 8.22 -16.36 64.64
C ALA A 2 8.09 -15.30 63.52
N GLN A 3 9.23 -14.69 63.19
CA GLN A 3 9.45 -13.83 62.04
C GLN A 3 9.64 -14.70 60.78
N GLY A 4 9.10 -14.27 59.64
CA GLY A 4 9.40 -14.82 58.32
C GLY A 4 9.48 -13.69 57.29
N LYS A 5 10.70 -13.36 56.86
CA LYS A 5 11.05 -12.23 56.00
C LYS A 5 10.54 -12.37 54.55
N ARG A 6 10.22 -11.22 53.96
CA ARG A 6 9.92 -10.97 52.53
C ARG A 6 11.01 -11.53 51.59
N LYS A 7 10.59 -12.05 50.43
CA LYS A 7 11.32 -11.92 49.17
C LYS A 7 10.32 -11.56 48.06
N GLY A 8 10.58 -10.43 47.41
CA GLY A 8 9.82 -9.96 46.27
C GLY A 8 10.06 -10.83 45.05
N ASN A 9 9.02 -10.92 44.23
CA ASN A 9 9.13 -11.21 42.81
C ASN A 9 8.15 -10.28 42.09
N GLU A 10 8.67 -9.14 41.63
CA GLU A 10 7.99 -8.26 40.70
C GLU A 10 8.00 -8.93 39.32
N SER A 11 7.03 -9.80 39.06
CA SER A 11 6.71 -10.16 37.69
C SER A 11 5.92 -9.01 37.08
N ALA A 12 6.64 -8.08 36.45
CA ALA A 12 6.10 -7.06 35.58
C ALA A 12 5.22 -7.74 34.51
N GLY A 13 3.91 -7.73 34.74
CA GLY A 13 2.92 -8.16 33.78
C GLY A 13 2.88 -7.16 32.63
N TRP A 14 3.59 -7.47 31.56
CA TRP A 14 3.46 -6.75 30.30
C TRP A 14 2.04 -6.97 29.79
N ILE A 15 1.19 -5.95 29.94
CA ILE A 15 -0.10 -5.87 29.27
C ILE A 15 0.22 -5.76 27.79
N HIS A 16 0.21 -6.89 27.09
CA HIS A 16 0.14 -6.93 25.64
C HIS A 16 -1.19 -6.29 25.23
N LEU A 17 -1.16 -4.98 24.95
CA LEU A 17 -2.28 -4.28 24.33
C LEU A 17 -2.33 -4.72 22.86
N GLN A 18 -2.87 -5.92 22.62
CA GLN A 18 -3.32 -6.34 21.30
C GLN A 18 -4.50 -5.42 20.96
N PHE A 19 -4.27 -4.43 20.09
CA PHE A 19 -5.36 -3.74 19.38
C PHE A 19 -6.02 -4.76 18.43
N ARG A 20 -6.76 -5.72 18.98
CA ARG A 20 -7.80 -6.43 18.24
C ARG A 20 -8.93 -5.43 18.09
N CYS A 21 -8.93 -4.72 16.96
CA CYS A 21 -10.10 -3.98 16.50
C CYS A 21 -11.16 -5.02 16.09
N LEU A 22 -11.80 -5.62 17.09
CA LEU A 22 -13.05 -6.36 16.95
C LEU A 22 -14.13 -5.30 16.70
N CYS A 23 -14.87 -5.46 15.60
CA CYS A 23 -15.69 -4.46 14.90
C CYS A 23 -14.91 -3.61 13.88
N ARG A 24 -14.68 -4.18 12.69
CA ARG A 24 -14.61 -3.39 11.45
C ARG A 24 -16.08 -3.12 11.07
N PRO A 25 -16.72 -1.99 11.45
CA PRO A 25 -17.93 -1.60 10.73
C PRO A 25 -17.49 -1.50 9.28
N GLU A 26 -18.23 -2.15 8.36
CA GLU A 26 -18.06 -1.95 6.93
C GLU A 26 -18.03 -0.43 6.72
N PRO A 27 -16.88 0.20 6.43
CA PRO A 27 -16.90 1.61 6.09
C PRO A 27 -17.86 1.71 4.90
N ASN A 28 -18.74 2.72 4.86
CA ASN A 28 -19.59 2.94 3.69
C ASN A 28 -18.71 2.81 2.44
N ALA A 29 -18.93 1.71 1.71
CA ALA A 29 -17.90 1.00 0.95
C ALA A 29 -17.33 1.78 -0.23
N PHE A 30 -17.90 2.95 -0.51
CA PHE A 30 -17.48 3.82 -1.59
C PHE A 30 -16.20 4.57 -1.22
N ILE A 31 -16.23 5.68 -0.47
CA ILE A 31 -15.05 6.55 -0.35
C ILE A 31 -14.01 6.11 0.71
N GLY A 32 -14.45 5.43 1.78
CA GLY A 32 -13.61 5.18 2.96
C GLY A 32 -12.37 4.34 2.67
N ASN A 33 -12.51 3.32 1.82
CA ASN A 33 -11.40 2.44 1.43
C ASN A 33 -10.32 3.22 0.63
N TYR A 34 -10.73 4.10 -0.28
CA TYR A 34 -9.78 4.90 -1.07
C TYR A 34 -9.06 5.95 -0.23
N LEU A 35 -9.76 6.62 0.69
CA LEU A 35 -9.12 7.55 1.64
C LEU A 35 -8.11 6.82 2.54
N ARG A 36 -8.45 5.61 2.98
CA ARG A 36 -7.54 4.77 3.75
C ARG A 36 -6.28 4.41 2.95
N MET A 37 -6.41 4.03 1.69
CA MET A 37 -5.26 3.77 0.82
C MET A 37 -4.32 4.98 0.73
N GLU A 38 -4.88 6.18 0.55
CA GLU A 38 -4.08 7.41 0.47
C GLU A 38 -3.41 7.77 1.80
N ILE A 39 -4.05 7.54 2.95
CA ILE A 39 -3.43 7.72 4.26
C ILE A 39 -2.27 6.74 4.46
N LEU A 40 -2.48 5.46 4.16
CA LEU A 40 -1.43 4.44 4.25
C LEU A 40 -0.28 4.76 3.31
N HIS A 41 -0.56 5.29 2.12
CA HIS A 41 0.45 5.67 1.13
C HIS A 41 1.32 6.82 1.64
N ARG A 42 0.72 7.84 2.25
CA ARG A 42 1.44 8.93 2.93
C ARG A 42 2.28 8.44 4.11
N TRP A 43 1.83 7.40 4.80
CA TRP A 43 2.56 6.77 5.91
C TRP A 43 3.54 5.67 5.46
N ARG A 44 3.69 5.44 4.15
CA ARG A 44 4.64 4.48 3.57
C ARG A 44 4.34 3.03 3.98
N GLU A 45 3.09 2.75 4.31
CA GLU A 45 2.57 1.44 4.71
C GLU A 45 2.23 0.60 3.47
N TYR A 46 3.16 0.49 2.52
CA TYR A 46 2.92 -0.07 1.19
C TYR A 46 2.45 -1.52 1.22
N GLY A 47 3.07 -2.35 2.08
CA GLY A 47 2.65 -3.74 2.25
C GLY A 47 1.20 -3.87 2.72
N LYS A 48 0.73 -2.97 3.59
CA LYS A 48 -0.68 -2.94 4.03
C LYS A 48 -1.62 -2.57 2.91
N ILE A 49 -1.24 -1.62 2.05
CA ILE A 49 -2.05 -1.26 0.86
C ILE A 49 -2.21 -2.48 -0.05
N ILE A 50 -1.11 -3.15 -0.40
CA ILE A 50 -1.16 -4.33 -1.27
C ILE A 50 -2.03 -5.44 -0.65
N HIS A 51 -1.87 -5.69 0.64
CA HIS A 51 -2.68 -6.67 1.37
C HIS A 51 -4.17 -6.32 1.35
N GLU A 52 -4.53 -5.09 1.74
CA GLU A 52 -5.95 -4.67 1.83
C GLU A 52 -6.63 -4.57 0.46
N VAL A 53 -5.91 -4.13 -0.57
CA VAL A 53 -6.43 -4.12 -1.94
C VAL A 53 -6.67 -5.55 -2.42
N LYS A 54 -5.73 -6.48 -2.18
CA LYS A 54 -5.92 -7.88 -2.54
C LYS A 54 -7.10 -8.50 -1.80
N ASP A 55 -7.20 -8.29 -0.49
CA ASP A 55 -8.26 -8.84 0.36
C ASP A 55 -9.66 -8.41 -0.12
N TYR A 56 -9.82 -7.13 -0.46
CA TYR A 56 -11.13 -6.59 -0.87
C TYR A 56 -11.45 -6.84 -2.35
N PHE A 57 -10.52 -6.58 -3.28
CA PHE A 57 -10.81 -6.55 -4.72
C PHE A 57 -10.51 -7.86 -5.45
N TYR A 58 -9.69 -8.76 -4.90
CA TYR A 58 -9.26 -9.95 -5.64
C TYR A 58 -10.42 -10.87 -6.02
N ASN A 59 -11.33 -11.15 -5.09
CA ASN A 59 -12.49 -12.00 -5.37
C ASN A 59 -13.44 -11.32 -6.37
N ILE A 60 -13.65 -10.01 -6.24
CA ILE A 60 -14.46 -9.20 -7.15
C ILE A 60 -13.92 -9.31 -8.59
N ALA A 61 -12.62 -9.03 -8.76
CA ALA A 61 -11.94 -9.12 -10.05
C ALA A 61 -11.92 -10.54 -10.60
N LYS A 62 -11.72 -11.55 -9.75
CA LYS A 62 -11.73 -12.96 -10.16
C LYS A 62 -13.11 -13.43 -10.63
N THR A 63 -14.18 -12.90 -10.06
CA THR A 63 -15.55 -13.32 -10.39
C THR A 63 -16.02 -12.78 -11.74
N THR A 64 -15.77 -11.52 -12.07
CA THR A 64 -16.29 -10.90 -13.31
C THR A 64 -15.23 -10.39 -14.28
N GLY A 65 -13.97 -10.33 -13.88
CA GLY A 65 -12.91 -9.65 -14.64
C GLY A 65 -12.98 -8.12 -14.55
N THR A 66 -13.88 -7.58 -13.73
CA THR A 66 -14.14 -6.14 -13.55
C THR A 66 -14.20 -5.82 -12.06
N LEU A 67 -14.23 -4.53 -11.72
CA LEU A 67 -14.37 -4.07 -10.34
C LEU A 67 -15.77 -3.49 -10.11
N TRP A 68 -16.39 -3.83 -8.98
CA TRP A 68 -17.78 -3.52 -8.66
C TRP A 68 -17.86 -2.26 -7.80
N GLU A 69 -18.99 -1.55 -7.87
CA GLU A 69 -19.28 -0.35 -7.08
C GLU A 69 -19.16 -0.60 -5.56
N HIS A 70 -19.56 -1.80 -5.13
CA HIS A 70 -19.40 -2.29 -3.77
C HIS A 70 -19.22 -3.82 -3.80
N ALA A 71 -18.77 -4.43 -2.69
CA ALA A 71 -18.51 -5.87 -2.63
C ALA A 71 -19.77 -6.78 -2.71
N ARG A 72 -20.98 -6.23 -2.74
CA ARG A 72 -22.24 -6.99 -2.93
C ARG A 72 -22.61 -7.11 -4.42
N ILE A 73 -23.35 -8.15 -4.77
CA ILE A 73 -23.89 -8.36 -6.13
C ILE A 73 -25.28 -7.71 -6.22
N VAL A 74 -25.36 -6.39 -6.05
CA VAL A 74 -26.66 -5.68 -6.14
C VAL A 74 -26.59 -4.43 -7.02
N ASP A 75 -25.45 -3.73 -7.04
CA ASP A 75 -25.20 -2.57 -7.90
C ASP A 75 -24.25 -2.90 -9.07
N SER A 76 -23.68 -1.88 -9.72
CA SER A 76 -22.85 -2.05 -10.91
C SER A 76 -21.64 -2.96 -10.64
N LEU A 77 -21.55 -4.03 -11.42
CA LEU A 77 -20.41 -4.95 -11.39
C LEU A 77 -19.26 -4.50 -12.30
N ASN A 78 -19.32 -3.31 -12.88
CA ASN A 78 -18.25 -2.75 -13.71
C ASN A 78 -18.21 -1.23 -13.55
N HIS A 79 -17.49 -0.77 -12.53
CA HIS A 79 -17.58 0.60 -12.05
C HIS A 79 -16.20 1.28 -12.03
N GLY A 80 -16.01 2.26 -12.91
CA GLY A 80 -14.71 2.90 -13.16
C GLY A 80 -14.07 3.58 -11.93
N PHE A 81 -14.86 4.06 -10.98
CA PHE A 81 -14.31 4.65 -9.74
C PHE A 81 -13.42 3.67 -8.97
N THR A 82 -13.75 2.38 -9.02
CA THR A 82 -13.02 1.34 -8.30
C THR A 82 -11.68 0.96 -8.94
N SER A 83 -11.44 1.39 -10.19
CA SER A 83 -10.15 1.23 -10.87
C SER A 83 -9.00 1.94 -10.14
N TYR A 84 -9.30 2.85 -9.22
CA TYR A 84 -8.30 3.48 -8.35
C TYR A 84 -7.45 2.46 -7.57
N ALA A 85 -7.99 1.26 -7.30
CA ALA A 85 -7.22 0.18 -6.70
C ALA A 85 -5.92 -0.12 -7.48
N GLY A 86 -5.95 -0.02 -8.82
CA GLY A 86 -4.77 -0.16 -9.67
C GLY A 86 -3.73 0.94 -9.45
N VAL A 87 -4.18 2.19 -9.30
CA VAL A 87 -3.30 3.33 -8.98
C VAL A 87 -2.66 3.13 -7.60
N ALA A 88 -3.43 2.69 -6.61
CA ALA A 88 -2.92 2.42 -5.26
C ALA A 88 -1.87 1.29 -5.26
N ILE A 89 -2.12 0.20 -6.00
CA ILE A 89 -1.16 -0.89 -6.19
C ILE A 89 0.11 -0.35 -6.83
N LEU A 90 0.00 0.38 -7.94
CA LEU A 90 1.15 0.89 -8.69
C LEU A 90 2.00 1.83 -7.83
N LYS A 91 1.36 2.78 -7.14
CA LYS A 91 2.04 3.68 -6.20
C LYS A 91 2.76 2.93 -5.09
N ALA A 92 2.08 1.98 -4.45
CA ALA A 92 2.63 1.24 -3.31
C ALA A 92 3.76 0.29 -3.72
N MET A 93 3.60 -0.42 -4.83
CA MET A 93 4.54 -1.42 -5.31
C MET A 93 5.86 -0.80 -5.78
N PHE A 94 5.81 0.34 -6.46
CA PHE A 94 6.99 1.01 -7.02
C PHE A 94 7.47 2.21 -6.19
N GLY A 95 6.82 2.48 -5.05
CA GLY A 95 7.17 3.58 -4.15
C GLY A 95 6.97 4.96 -4.78
N ILE A 96 6.02 5.10 -5.72
CA ILE A 96 5.74 6.39 -6.36
C ILE A 96 4.95 7.25 -5.40
N GLN A 97 5.56 8.33 -4.93
CA GLN A 97 4.95 9.27 -3.99
C GLN A 97 4.16 10.35 -4.71
N LYS A 98 4.74 10.93 -5.76
CA LYS A 98 4.09 11.97 -6.56
C LYS A 98 4.66 11.99 -7.97
N ILE A 99 3.80 12.12 -8.97
CA ILE A 99 4.17 12.53 -10.32
C ILE A 99 3.57 13.93 -10.51
N ASP A 100 4.44 14.92 -10.68
CA ASP A 100 4.09 16.32 -10.85
C ASP A 100 4.40 16.71 -12.30
N LEU A 101 3.37 16.80 -13.13
CA LEU A 101 3.52 17.06 -14.56
C LEU A 101 3.89 18.53 -14.83
N ASP A 102 3.39 19.46 -14.01
CA ASP A 102 3.64 20.90 -14.16
C ASP A 102 5.11 21.23 -13.90
N ASN A 103 5.66 20.69 -12.81
CA ASN A 103 7.06 20.89 -12.43
C ASN A 103 8.00 19.84 -13.06
N ARG A 104 7.44 18.86 -13.77
CA ARG A 104 8.13 17.70 -14.35
C ARG A 104 9.01 17.03 -13.30
N THR A 105 8.40 16.65 -12.18
CA THR A 105 9.12 15.94 -11.11
C THR A 105 8.46 14.63 -10.74
N VAL A 106 9.26 13.60 -10.54
CA VAL A 106 8.81 12.30 -10.03
C VAL A 106 9.46 12.09 -8.67
N THR A 107 8.63 11.98 -7.63
CA THR A 107 9.10 11.71 -6.26
C THR A 107 8.93 10.22 -5.96
N LEU A 108 10.04 9.56 -5.65
CA LEU A 108 10.11 8.13 -5.42
C LEU A 108 10.65 7.83 -4.01
N ASP A 109 10.06 6.83 -3.38
CA ASP A 109 10.53 6.20 -2.16
C ASP A 109 11.09 4.79 -2.47
N ASN A 110 11.78 4.19 -1.50
CA ASN A 110 12.23 2.81 -1.57
C ASN A 110 11.15 1.91 -0.96
N ALA A 111 10.17 1.53 -1.77
CA ALA A 111 9.17 0.55 -1.36
C ALA A 111 9.75 -0.87 -1.40
N ASP A 112 9.49 -1.64 -0.33
CA ASP A 112 9.69 -3.09 -0.31
C ASP A 112 8.37 -3.74 0.14
N VAL A 113 7.72 -4.44 -0.78
CA VAL A 113 6.44 -5.14 -0.55
C VAL A 113 6.60 -6.66 -0.49
N GLY A 114 7.82 -7.17 -0.37
CA GLY A 114 8.10 -8.61 -0.25
C GLY A 114 7.91 -9.43 -1.53
N LEU A 115 7.78 -8.76 -2.70
CA LEU A 115 7.76 -9.44 -4.01
C LEU A 115 9.17 -9.70 -4.53
N ASN A 116 9.28 -10.68 -5.41
CA ASN A 116 10.54 -11.05 -6.07
C ASN A 116 10.81 -10.20 -7.30
N GLU A 117 9.79 -9.86 -8.08
CA GLU A 117 9.94 -9.04 -9.27
C GLU A 117 8.63 -8.33 -9.59
N ALA A 118 8.74 -7.15 -10.20
CA ALA A 118 7.62 -6.46 -10.84
C ALA A 118 8.15 -5.38 -11.78
N SER A 119 7.34 -4.98 -12.76
CA SER A 119 7.60 -3.83 -13.63
C SER A 119 6.32 -3.04 -13.90
N CYS A 120 6.48 -1.74 -14.16
CA CYS A 120 5.42 -0.87 -14.65
C CYS A 120 5.97 0.13 -15.66
N CYS A 121 5.08 0.54 -16.57
CA CYS A 121 5.26 1.65 -17.48
C CYS A 121 4.10 2.63 -17.27
N ILE A 122 4.40 3.91 -17.08
CA ILE A 122 3.40 4.97 -16.99
C ILE A 122 3.66 5.95 -18.12
N ASP A 123 2.73 5.99 -19.08
CA ASP A 123 2.79 6.98 -20.15
C ASP A 123 2.42 8.36 -19.62
N THR A 124 3.25 9.34 -19.94
CA THR A 124 2.99 10.75 -19.67
C THR A 124 3.13 11.56 -20.95
N PRO A 125 2.57 12.78 -21.02
CA PRO A 125 2.77 13.67 -22.17
C PRO A 125 4.25 13.99 -22.48
N PHE A 126 5.16 13.80 -21.51
CA PHE A 126 6.59 14.07 -21.65
C PHE A 126 7.41 12.79 -21.84
N GLY A 127 6.76 11.66 -22.13
CA GLY A 127 7.39 10.34 -22.31
C GLY A 127 7.13 9.38 -21.14
N PRO A 128 7.55 8.12 -21.29
CA PRO A 128 7.26 7.08 -20.32
C PRO A 128 8.09 7.20 -19.05
N ILE A 129 7.53 6.65 -17.97
CA ILE A 129 8.19 6.39 -16.70
C ILE A 129 8.17 4.88 -16.49
N ASP A 130 9.30 4.23 -16.76
CA ASP A 130 9.49 2.80 -16.56
C ASP A 130 10.21 2.54 -15.24
N ILE A 131 9.64 1.66 -14.43
CA ILE A 131 10.23 1.22 -13.17
C ILE A 131 10.11 -0.29 -13.12
N ALA A 132 11.22 -0.95 -12.80
CA ALA A 132 11.25 -2.38 -12.55
C ALA A 132 12.08 -2.68 -11.31
N PHE A 133 11.78 -3.78 -10.63
CA PHE A 133 12.65 -4.31 -9.60
C PHE A 133 12.73 -5.83 -9.67
N THR A 134 13.86 -6.34 -9.18
CA THR A 134 14.10 -7.76 -8.96
C THR A 134 14.76 -7.94 -7.60
N ARG A 135 14.39 -8.99 -6.87
CA ARG A 135 14.98 -9.37 -5.59
C ARG A 135 15.94 -10.52 -5.80
N GLU A 136 17.20 -10.28 -5.49
CA GLU A 136 18.25 -11.29 -5.53
C GLU A 136 18.94 -11.34 -4.17
N ASN A 137 19.09 -12.53 -3.61
CA ASN A 137 19.74 -12.73 -2.30
C ASN A 137 19.16 -11.85 -1.18
N GLY A 138 17.83 -11.65 -1.19
CA GLY A 138 17.12 -10.82 -0.22
C GLY A 138 17.24 -9.30 -0.43
N LYS A 139 18.04 -8.84 -1.39
CA LYS A 139 18.22 -7.42 -1.71
C LYS A 139 17.39 -7.02 -2.92
N LEU A 140 16.71 -5.89 -2.82
CA LEU A 140 15.94 -5.31 -3.91
C LEU A 140 16.87 -4.52 -4.85
N GLN A 141 16.93 -4.91 -6.11
CA GLN A 141 17.59 -4.17 -7.18
C GLN A 141 16.52 -3.46 -8.01
N VAL A 142 16.62 -2.14 -8.13
CA VAL A 142 15.61 -1.32 -8.81
C VAL A 142 16.23 -0.69 -10.06
N SER A 143 15.58 -0.88 -11.20
CA SER A 143 15.89 -0.23 -12.48
C SER A 143 14.83 0.82 -12.80
N ARG A 144 15.26 1.97 -13.32
CA ARG A 144 14.38 3.09 -13.64
C ARG A 144 14.82 3.70 -14.97
N GLN A 145 13.90 3.80 -15.92
CA GLN A 145 14.08 4.57 -17.15
C GLN A 145 12.99 5.63 -17.18
N ILE A 146 13.37 6.87 -16.90
CA ILE A 146 12.44 7.99 -16.78
C ILE A 146 12.84 8.99 -17.85
N SER A 147 11.86 9.48 -18.62
CA SER A 147 12.11 10.51 -19.63
C SER A 147 12.96 11.65 -19.06
N GLY A 148 13.96 12.09 -19.84
CA GLY A 148 14.93 13.11 -19.42
C GLY A 148 14.31 14.48 -19.10
N GLU A 149 13.05 14.70 -19.44
CA GLU A 149 12.30 15.89 -19.06
C GLU A 149 11.90 15.92 -17.58
N PHE A 150 11.91 14.77 -16.89
CA PHE A 150 11.57 14.68 -15.48
C PHE A 150 12.79 14.75 -14.55
N LYS A 151 12.66 15.51 -13.47
CA LYS A 151 13.59 15.48 -12.34
C LYS A 151 13.14 14.42 -11.33
N VAL A 152 14.00 13.45 -11.05
CA VAL A 152 13.74 12.42 -10.05
C VAL A 152 14.15 12.94 -8.66
N LYS A 153 13.20 12.96 -7.73
CA LYS A 153 13.43 13.31 -6.32
C LYS A 153 13.31 12.06 -5.47
N LYS A 154 14.23 11.90 -4.52
CA LYS A 154 14.05 10.93 -3.44
C LYS A 154 13.06 11.52 -2.44
N PHE A 155 12.08 10.73 -2.03
CA PHE A 155 11.20 11.11 -0.95
C PHE A 155 12.01 11.20 0.35
N SER A 156 11.97 12.37 1.00
CA SER A 156 12.51 12.60 2.33
C SER A 156 11.34 12.89 3.26
N ALA A 157 11.23 12.13 4.35
CA ALA A 157 10.25 12.34 5.41
C ALA A 157 10.55 13.62 6.20
#